data_AF-A0A953H2A4-F1
#
_entry.id   AF-A0A953H2A4-F1
#
_cell.length_a   1.000
_cell.length_b   1.000
_cell.length_c   1.000
_cell.angle_alpha   90.00
_cell.angle_beta   90.00
_cell.angle_gamma   90.00
#
_symmetry.space_group_name_H-M   'P 1'
#
loop_
_entity.id
_entity.type
_entity.pdbx_description
1 polymer ?
#
loop_
_entity_poly.entity_id
_entity_poly.type
_entity_poly.pdbx_seq_one_letter_code
_entity_poly.pdbx_strand_id
1 'polypeptide(L)'
;MSEHPAPERNHAYVFAVQNALFAFQMIEEGLKLYVGLSYEILKRSAPSPVTFNFDPPAIQNAPLSRLIKMFGGVSANNQLIGELRKIEGWRNFCAHRAYTHEFMSRQSGAPVSVKDVEEVQTITTFAVNLVERIGNDMLTLRETHRILFRTEHESDSEAFTPQEISDK
;
A
#
# COMPACT_ATOMS: atom_id res chain seq x y z
N MET A 1 -18.50 -7.06 50.49
CA MET A 1 -17.79 -6.16 49.56
C MET A 1 -17.01 -7.03 48.61
N SER A 2 -17.46 -7.16 47.35
CA SER A 2 -16.72 -7.90 46.32
C SER A 2 -15.68 -6.95 45.78
N GLU A 3 -14.40 -7.25 46.03
CA GLU A 3 -13.30 -6.65 45.26
C GLU A 3 -13.47 -7.12 43.82
N HIS A 4 -13.92 -6.21 42.95
CA HIS A 4 -13.74 -6.40 41.53
C HIS A 4 -12.25 -6.22 41.26
N PRO A 5 -11.51 -7.28 40.87
CA PRO A 5 -10.12 -7.10 40.47
C PRO A 5 -10.10 -6.14 39.28
N ALA A 6 -9.19 -5.16 39.34
CA ALA A 6 -8.99 -4.19 38.27
C ALA A 6 -8.82 -4.95 36.94
N PRO A 7 -9.42 -4.48 35.84
CA PRO A 7 -9.43 -5.25 34.61
C PRO A 7 -8.01 -5.27 34.05
N GLU A 8 -7.32 -6.41 34.18
CA GLU A 8 -5.99 -6.62 33.60
C GLU A 8 -6.03 -6.18 32.14
N ARG A 9 -5.21 -5.19 31.78
CA ARG A 9 -5.02 -4.78 30.39
C ARG A 9 -4.63 -6.03 29.59
N ASN A 10 -5.41 -6.40 28.58
CA ASN A 10 -5.04 -7.50 27.70
C ASN A 10 -3.93 -7.00 26.77
N HIS A 11 -2.71 -6.95 27.31
CA HIS A 11 -1.53 -6.44 26.62
C HIS A 11 -1.28 -7.22 25.33
N ALA A 12 -1.57 -8.52 25.31
CA ALA A 12 -1.47 -9.35 24.12
C ALA A 12 -2.40 -8.88 23.00
N TYR A 13 -3.65 -8.52 23.34
CA TYR A 13 -4.61 -7.99 22.36
C TYR A 13 -4.19 -6.63 21.82
N VAL A 14 -3.84 -5.69 22.70
CA VAL A 14 -3.39 -4.35 22.28
C VAL A 14 -2.15 -4.45 21.39
N PHE A 15 -1.19 -5.30 21.76
CA PHE A 15 0.01 -5.54 20.98
C PHE A 15 -0.29 -6.18 19.61
N ALA A 16 -1.21 -7.15 19.54
CA ALA A 16 -1.65 -7.73 18.28
C ALA A 16 -2.31 -6.68 17.37
N VAL A 17 -3.18 -5.82 17.91
CA VAL A 17 -3.82 -4.73 17.15
C VAL A 17 -2.79 -3.72 16.65
N GLN A 18 -1.79 -3.37 17.46
CA GLN A 18 -0.70 -2.47 17.04
C GLN A 18 0.09 -3.06 15.86
N ASN A 19 0.44 -4.34 15.92
CA ASN A 19 1.15 -5.02 14.83
C ASN A 19 0.30 -5.09 13.56
N ALA A 20 -1.01 -5.35 13.69
CA ALA A 20 -1.93 -5.34 12.56
C ALA A 20 -2.00 -3.96 11.89
N LEU A 21 -2.15 -2.89 12.68
CA LEU A 21 -2.17 -1.51 12.18
C LEU A 21 -0.86 -1.15 11.48
N PHE A 22 0.28 -1.57 12.03
CA PHE A 22 1.57 -1.37 11.38
C PHE A 22 1.64 -2.06 10.02
N ALA A 23 1.21 -3.33 9.94
CA ALA A 23 1.18 -4.05 8.66
C ALA A 23 0.25 -3.39 7.63
N PHE A 24 -0.92 -2.89 8.06
CA PHE A 24 -1.81 -2.14 7.16
C PHE A 24 -1.17 -0.83 6.67
N GLN A 25 -0.45 -0.11 7.52
CA GLN A 25 0.27 1.10 7.11
C GLN A 25 1.34 0.78 6.05
N MET A 26 2.08 -0.32 6.22
CA MET A 26 3.08 -0.76 5.24
C MET A 26 2.45 -1.07 3.88
N ILE A 27 1.24 -1.65 3.87
CA ILE A 27 0.47 -1.86 2.64
C ILE A 27 0.06 -0.52 2.03
N GLU A 28 -0.48 0.41 2.82
CA GLU A 28 -0.88 1.74 2.32
C GLU A 28 0.31 2.45 1.65
N GLU A 29 1.48 2.49 2.28
CA GLU A 29 2.68 3.10 1.72
C GLU A 29 3.20 2.36 0.47
N GLY A 30 3.20 1.02 0.50
CA GLY A 30 3.57 0.21 -0.65
C GLY A 30 2.68 0.48 -1.87
N LEU A 31 1.36 0.60 -1.67
CA LEU A 31 0.42 0.91 -2.74
C LEU A 31 0.59 2.34 -3.27
N LYS A 32 0.85 3.32 -2.40
CA LYS A 32 1.13 4.71 -2.84
C LYS A 32 2.34 4.77 -3.76
N LEU A 33 3.43 4.11 -3.38
CA LEU A 33 4.65 4.03 -4.19
C LEU A 33 4.36 3.36 -5.53
N TYR A 34 3.60 2.27 -5.52
CA TYR A 34 3.32 1.49 -6.73
C TYR A 34 2.52 2.32 -7.72
N VAL A 35 1.40 2.88 -7.25
CA VAL A 35 0.51 3.70 -8.08
C VAL A 35 1.25 4.94 -8.59
N GLY A 36 2.04 5.59 -7.73
CA GLY A 36 2.86 6.75 -8.10
C GLY A 36 3.81 6.43 -9.26
N LEU A 37 4.62 5.37 -9.11
CA LEU A 37 5.56 4.92 -10.15
C LEU A 37 4.84 4.53 -11.44
N SER A 38 3.71 3.82 -11.35
CA SER A 38 2.91 3.48 -12.52
C SER A 38 2.40 4.72 -13.26
N TYR A 39 1.93 5.73 -12.53
CA TYR A 39 1.44 6.97 -13.12
C TYR A 39 2.56 7.81 -13.74
N GLU A 40 3.76 7.79 -13.17
CA GLU A 40 4.94 8.41 -13.78
C GLU A 40 5.32 7.72 -15.10
N ILE A 41 5.32 6.39 -15.13
CA ILE A 41 5.51 5.61 -16.37
C ILE A 41 4.44 6.00 -17.41
N LEU A 42 3.16 5.94 -17.05
CA LEU A 42 2.05 6.25 -17.95
C LEU A 42 2.14 7.68 -18.50
N LYS A 43 2.52 8.64 -17.65
CA LYS A 43 2.72 10.03 -18.07
C LYS A 43 3.78 10.16 -19.15
N ARG A 44 4.88 9.42 -19.04
CA ARG A 44 5.94 9.42 -20.05
C ARG A 44 5.57 8.63 -21.30
N SER A 45 4.80 7.57 -21.17
CA SER A 45 4.39 6.73 -22.30
C SER A 45 3.22 7.31 -23.11
N ALA A 46 2.57 8.38 -22.64
CA ALA A 46 1.47 9.02 -23.35
C ALA A 46 1.97 9.73 -24.63
N PRO A 47 1.48 9.36 -25.83
CA PRO A 47 1.89 10.01 -27.07
C PRO A 47 1.27 11.41 -27.19
N SER A 48 1.97 12.34 -27.84
CA SER A 48 1.39 13.65 -28.18
C SER A 48 0.14 13.49 -29.07
N PRO A 49 -0.97 14.23 -28.84
CA PRO A 49 -1.17 15.32 -27.86
C PRO A 49 -1.77 14.86 -26.52
N VAL A 50 -1.86 13.55 -26.27
CA VAL A 50 -2.53 13.01 -25.08
C VAL A 50 -1.74 13.40 -23.84
N THR A 51 -2.40 14.13 -22.93
CA THR A 51 -1.81 14.49 -21.64
C THR A 51 -2.35 13.58 -20.55
N PHE A 52 -1.49 12.80 -19.92
CA PHE A 52 -1.84 12.04 -18.72
C PHE A 52 -1.50 12.86 -17.47
N ASN A 53 -2.53 13.48 -16.89
CA ASN A 53 -2.42 14.24 -15.66
C ASN A 53 -2.85 13.38 -14.47
N PHE A 54 -2.00 13.33 -13.45
CA PHE A 54 -2.36 12.78 -12.15
C PHE A 54 -1.99 13.77 -11.05
N ASP A 55 -2.67 13.65 -9.92
CA ASP A 55 -2.50 14.50 -8.75
C ASP A 55 -1.76 13.71 -7.66
N PRO A 56 -0.44 13.92 -7.45
CA PRO A 56 0.31 13.20 -6.43
C PRO A 56 -0.31 13.31 -5.02
N PRO A 57 -0.77 14.49 -4.55
CA PRO A 57 -1.58 14.62 -3.34
C PRO A 57 -2.79 13.68 -3.26
N ALA A 58 -3.48 13.39 -4.36
CA ALA A 58 -4.62 12.47 -4.36
C ALA A 58 -4.23 11.02 -4.09
N ILE A 59 -2.97 10.63 -4.37
CA ILE A 59 -2.42 9.32 -4.01
C ILE A 59 -1.97 9.34 -2.54
N GLN A 60 -1.18 10.35 -2.16
CA GLN A 60 -0.56 10.42 -0.83
C GLN A 60 -1.58 10.44 0.32
N ASN A 61 -2.73 11.08 0.09
CA ASN A 61 -3.79 11.20 1.09
C ASN A 61 -4.93 10.18 0.91
N ALA A 62 -4.81 9.24 -0.04
CA ALA A 62 -5.86 8.26 -0.27
C ALA A 62 -5.92 7.23 0.88
N PRO A 63 -7.12 6.89 1.38
CA PRO A 63 -7.29 5.77 2.30
C PRO A 63 -7.04 4.43 1.58
N LEU A 64 -6.76 3.37 2.35
CA LEU A 64 -6.47 2.02 1.84
C LEU A 64 -7.46 1.56 0.75
N SER A 65 -8.76 1.72 0.95
CA SER A 65 -9.78 1.31 -0.03
C SER A 65 -9.64 2.01 -1.38
N ARG A 66 -9.33 3.31 -1.36
CA ARG A 66 -9.06 4.11 -2.57
C ARG A 66 -7.74 3.71 -3.20
N LEU A 67 -6.70 3.44 -2.40
CA LEU A 67 -5.41 2.94 -2.89
C LEU A 67 -5.55 1.59 -3.60
N ILE A 68 -6.33 0.66 -3.04
CA ILE A 68 -6.61 -0.65 -3.66
C ILE A 68 -7.32 -0.46 -5.01
N LYS A 69 -8.26 0.49 -5.10
CA LYS A 69 -8.93 0.83 -6.35
C LYS A 69 -7.96 1.40 -7.39
N MET A 70 -7.09 2.32 -6.99
CA MET A 70 -6.06 2.90 -7.87
C MET A 70 -5.08 1.83 -8.35
N PHE A 71 -4.61 0.97 -7.44
CA PHE A 71 -3.74 -0.16 -7.74
C PHE A 71 -4.37 -1.10 -8.77
N GLY A 72 -5.66 -1.41 -8.63
CA GLY A 72 -6.38 -2.21 -9.62
C GLY A 72 -6.52 -1.56 -11.01
N GLY A 73 -6.28 -0.25 -11.14
CA GLY A 73 -6.22 0.44 -12.42
C GLY A 73 -4.85 0.34 -13.12
N VAL A 74 -3.80 -0.06 -12.39
CA VAL A 74 -2.41 -0.09 -12.89
C VAL A 74 -1.74 -1.47 -12.74
N SER A 75 -2.40 -2.43 -12.11
CA SER A 75 -1.90 -3.79 -11.92
C SER A 75 -2.85 -4.81 -12.53
N ALA A 76 -2.28 -5.82 -13.20
CA ALA A 76 -3.02 -6.98 -13.70
C ALA A 76 -3.16 -8.10 -12.65
N ASN A 77 -2.58 -7.93 -11.45
CA ASN A 77 -2.55 -8.95 -10.40
C ASN A 77 -3.91 -9.05 -9.66
N ASN A 78 -4.91 -9.59 -10.34
CA ASN A 78 -6.28 -9.72 -9.82
C ASN A 78 -6.38 -10.53 -8.53
N GLN A 79 -5.48 -11.50 -8.33
CA GLN A 79 -5.41 -12.26 -7.09
C GLN A 79 -5.01 -11.36 -5.92
N LEU A 80 -3.90 -10.61 -6.06
CA LEU A 80 -3.44 -9.68 -5.03
C LEU A 80 -4.48 -8.60 -4.73
N ILE A 81 -5.13 -8.05 -5.76
CA ILE A 81 -6.22 -7.08 -5.59
C ILE A 81 -7.37 -7.68 -4.79
N GLY A 82 -7.78 -8.91 -5.10
CA GLY A 82 -8.84 -9.62 -4.37
C GLY A 82 -8.49 -9.85 -2.90
N GLU A 83 -7.24 -10.15 -2.61
CA GLU A 83 -6.73 -10.36 -1.25
C GLU A 83 -6.61 -9.05 -0.45
N LEU A 84 -6.16 -7.97 -1.08
CA LEU A 84 -6.12 -6.64 -0.47
C LEU A 84 -7.52 -6.15 -0.07
N ARG A 85 -8.56 -6.47 -0.84
CA ARG A 85 -9.94 -6.12 -0.45
C ARG A 85 -10.41 -6.83 0.82
N LYS A 86 -9.86 -8.02 1.13
CA LYS A 86 -10.23 -8.78 2.34
C LYS A 86 -9.72 -8.11 3.62
N ILE A 87 -8.63 -7.36 3.56
CA ILE A 87 -8.04 -6.72 4.75
C ILE A 87 -8.66 -5.36 5.09
N GLU A 88 -9.42 -4.74 4.18
CA GLU A 88 -10.03 -3.42 4.41
C GLU A 88 -10.93 -3.40 5.65
N GLY A 89 -11.78 -4.41 5.80
CA GLY A 89 -12.66 -4.55 6.95
C GLY A 89 -11.87 -4.71 8.27
N TRP A 90 -10.76 -5.43 8.23
CA TRP A 90 -9.87 -5.62 9.38
C TRP A 90 -9.12 -4.37 9.76
N ARG A 91 -8.61 -3.61 8.78
CA ARG A 91 -8.00 -2.29 9.02
C ARG A 91 -8.99 -1.36 9.71
N ASN A 92 -10.23 -1.29 9.22
CA ASN A 92 -11.28 -0.48 9.83
C ASN A 92 -11.64 -0.94 11.24
N PHE A 93 -11.71 -2.25 11.46
CA PHE A 93 -11.92 -2.82 12.79
C PHE A 93 -10.81 -2.41 13.76
N CYS A 94 -9.54 -2.67 13.41
CA CYS A 94 -8.39 -2.38 14.25
C CYS A 94 -8.25 -0.88 14.54
N ALA A 95 -8.53 -0.01 13.56
CA ALA A 95 -8.36 1.44 13.70
C ALA A 95 -9.47 2.10 14.54
N HIS A 96 -10.70 1.60 14.48
CA HIS A 96 -11.85 2.33 15.04
C HIS A 96 -12.61 1.59 16.13
N ARG A 97 -12.55 0.25 16.13
CA ARG A 97 -13.42 -0.56 16.97
C ARG A 97 -12.66 -1.36 18.02
N ALA A 98 -11.40 -1.70 17.78
CA ALA A 98 -10.62 -2.54 18.69
C ALA A 98 -10.60 -2.02 20.14
N TYR A 99 -10.44 -0.70 20.34
CA TYR A 99 -10.49 -0.10 21.68
C TYR A 99 -11.87 -0.21 22.33
N THR A 100 -12.93 0.13 21.60
CA THR A 100 -14.31 0.00 22.09
C THR A 100 -14.65 -1.45 22.42
N HIS A 101 -14.21 -2.40 21.59
CA HIS A 101 -14.38 -3.83 21.84
C HIS A 101 -13.63 -4.28 23.09
N GLU A 102 -12.37 -3.89 23.25
CA GLU A 102 -11.56 -4.22 24.43
C GLU A 102 -12.13 -3.61 25.72
N PHE A 103 -12.69 -2.41 25.65
CA PHE A 103 -13.22 -1.71 26.81
C PHE A 103 -14.64 -2.17 27.19
N MET A 104 -15.52 -2.37 26.22
CA MET A 104 -16.92 -2.77 26.46
C MET A 104 -17.06 -4.25 26.83
N SER A 105 -16.19 -5.14 26.32
CA SER A 105 -16.16 -6.55 26.72
C SER A 105 -15.91 -6.73 28.22
N ARG A 106 -15.26 -5.75 28.86
CA ARG A 106 -14.99 -5.72 30.31
C ARG A 106 -16.19 -5.30 31.16
N GLN A 107 -17.13 -4.54 30.59
CA GLN A 107 -18.24 -3.92 31.35
C GLN A 107 -19.60 -4.56 31.09
N SER A 108 -19.79 -5.19 29.95
CA SER A 108 -21.07 -5.74 29.54
C SER A 108 -20.92 -7.23 29.26
N GLY A 109 -21.69 -8.07 29.96
CA GLY A 109 -21.79 -9.52 29.68
C GLY A 109 -22.47 -9.86 28.34
N ALA A 110 -22.44 -8.92 27.38
CA ALA A 110 -23.04 -9.08 26.07
C ALA A 110 -22.06 -9.76 25.11
N PRO A 111 -22.54 -10.66 24.23
CA PRO A 111 -21.72 -11.36 23.25
C PRO A 111 -21.43 -10.41 22.08
N VAL A 112 -20.56 -9.43 22.31
CA VAL A 112 -19.95 -8.73 21.19
C VAL A 112 -19.01 -9.74 20.54
N SER A 113 -19.09 -9.95 19.22
CA SER A 113 -18.15 -10.80 18.48
C SER A 113 -16.74 -10.24 18.69
N VAL A 114 -16.04 -10.73 19.71
CA VAL A 114 -14.67 -10.33 20.02
C VAL A 114 -13.80 -10.98 18.97
N LYS A 115 -13.15 -10.16 18.14
CA LYS A 115 -11.98 -10.67 17.41
C LYS A 115 -10.92 -10.95 18.45
N ASP A 116 -10.57 -12.21 18.63
CA ASP A 116 -9.58 -12.57 19.63
C ASP A 116 -8.16 -12.27 19.16
N VAL A 117 -7.18 -12.53 20.03
CA VAL A 117 -5.76 -12.28 19.75
C VAL A 117 -5.28 -13.11 18.55
N GLU A 118 -5.73 -14.35 18.44
CA GLU A 118 -5.31 -15.29 17.40
C GLU A 118 -5.84 -14.87 16.02
N GLU A 119 -7.09 -14.42 15.96
CA GLU A 119 -7.68 -13.84 14.76
C GLU A 119 -6.93 -12.58 14.29
N VAL A 120 -6.58 -11.68 15.23
CA VAL A 120 -5.80 -10.47 14.90
C VAL A 120 -4.38 -10.82 14.45
N GLN A 121 -3.75 -11.82 15.06
CA GLN A 121 -2.44 -12.31 14.63
C GLN A 121 -2.51 -12.95 13.24
N THR A 122 -3.53 -13.76 12.97
CA THR A 122 -3.74 -14.41 11.67
C THR A 122 -3.87 -13.38 10.56
N ILE A 123 -4.69 -12.34 10.76
CA ILE A 123 -4.81 -11.28 9.75
C ILE A 123 -3.53 -10.45 9.62
N THR A 124 -2.77 -10.29 10.70
CA THR A 124 -1.47 -9.59 10.66
C THR A 124 -0.48 -10.36 9.78
N THR A 125 -0.35 -11.67 9.98
CA THR A 125 0.51 -12.53 9.14
C THR A 125 0.07 -12.48 7.69
N PHE A 126 -1.23 -12.52 7.42
CA PHE A 126 -1.76 -12.37 6.07
C PHE A 126 -1.38 -11.01 5.46
N ALA A 127 -1.55 -9.91 6.20
CA ALA A 127 -1.18 -8.57 5.75
C ALA A 127 0.33 -8.46 5.47
N VAL A 128 1.19 -9.03 6.32
CA VAL A 128 2.65 -9.04 6.08
C VAL A 128 3.01 -9.77 4.78
N ASN A 129 2.36 -10.89 4.47
CA ASN A 129 2.55 -11.56 3.19
C ASN A 129 2.14 -10.69 1.99
N LEU A 130 1.07 -9.89 2.13
CA LEU A 130 0.69 -8.94 1.09
C LEU A 130 1.74 -7.82 0.91
N VAL A 131 2.36 -7.34 1.99
CA VAL A 131 3.47 -6.36 1.91
C VAL A 131 4.62 -6.91 1.08
N GLU A 132 5.03 -8.14 1.35
CA GLU A 132 6.11 -8.81 0.60
C GLU A 132 5.78 -8.92 -0.89
N ARG A 133 4.55 -9.32 -1.21
CA ARG A 133 4.10 -9.47 -2.60
C ARG A 133 3.99 -8.14 -3.35
N ILE A 134 3.50 -7.09 -2.70
CA ILE A 134 3.55 -5.72 -3.24
C ILE A 134 5.00 -5.32 -3.50
N GLY A 135 5.91 -5.61 -2.58
CA GLY A 135 7.34 -5.36 -2.72
C GLY A 135 7.96 -6.07 -3.93
N ASN A 136 7.60 -7.34 -4.16
CA ASN A 136 8.07 -8.10 -5.30
C ASN A 136 7.55 -7.53 -6.63
N ASP A 137 6.24 -7.22 -6.74
CA ASP A 137 5.67 -6.57 -7.93
C ASP A 137 6.33 -5.20 -8.18
N MET A 138 6.71 -4.47 -7.13
CA MET A 138 7.40 -3.18 -7.21
C MET A 138 8.78 -3.29 -7.86
N LEU A 139 9.52 -4.38 -7.63
CA LEU A 139 10.87 -4.54 -8.19
C LEU A 139 10.84 -4.54 -9.71
N THR A 140 9.85 -5.23 -10.30
CA THR A 140 9.63 -5.23 -11.75
C THR A 140 9.23 -3.85 -12.25
N LEU A 141 8.28 -3.19 -11.57
CA LEU A 141 7.83 -1.85 -11.95
C LEU A 141 8.96 -0.82 -11.92
N ARG A 142 9.81 -0.87 -10.87
CA ARG A 142 10.96 0.02 -10.72
C ARG A 142 11.98 -0.17 -11.84
N GLU A 143 12.19 -1.41 -12.28
CA GLU A 143 13.09 -1.68 -13.41
C GLU A 143 12.53 -1.13 -14.72
N THR A 144 11.23 -1.29 -14.97
CA THR A 144 10.55 -0.66 -16.12
C THR A 144 10.68 0.87 -16.08
N HIS A 145 10.42 1.48 -14.91
CA HIS A 145 10.60 2.92 -14.70
C HIS A 145 12.05 3.33 -15.01
N ARG A 146 13.04 2.58 -14.51
CA ARG A 146 14.47 2.87 -14.74
C ARG A 146 14.83 2.84 -16.24
N ILE A 147 14.33 1.86 -17.00
CA ILE A 147 14.64 1.71 -18.43
C ILE A 147 14.07 2.89 -19.23
N LEU A 148 12.81 3.25 -18.98
CA LEU A 148 12.14 4.36 -19.68
C LEU A 148 12.77 5.72 -19.38
N PHE A 149 13.45 5.87 -18.23
CA PHE A 149 14.06 7.13 -17.82
C PHE A 149 15.57 7.17 -18.10
N ARG A 150 16.21 6.04 -18.47
CA ARG A 150 17.64 5.99 -18.83
C ARG A 150 17.89 6.23 -20.32
N THR A 151 16.91 5.91 -21.17
CA THR A 151 17.01 6.03 -22.64
C THR A 151 17.14 7.46 -23.15
N GLU A 152 16.96 8.49 -22.30
CA GLU A 152 17.15 9.91 -22.64
C GLU A 152 18.62 10.37 -22.62
N HIS A 153 19.54 9.67 -21.93
CA HIS A 153 20.95 10.09 -21.88
C HIS A 153 21.81 9.57 -23.05
N GLU A 154 21.30 8.62 -23.84
CA GLU A 154 22.01 8.09 -25.02
C GLU A 154 21.49 8.69 -26.34
N SER A 155 20.27 9.26 -26.37
CA SER A 155 19.72 9.91 -27.56
C SER A 155 20.25 11.33 -27.81
N ASP A 156 20.81 11.99 -26.79
CA ASP A 156 21.36 13.35 -26.91
C ASP A 156 22.87 13.35 -27.30
N SER A 157 23.53 12.19 -27.35
CA SER A 157 24.97 12.10 -27.68
C SER A 157 25.30 11.80 -29.15
N GLU A 158 24.31 11.61 -30.02
CA GLU A 158 24.53 11.29 -31.45
C GLU A 158 24.24 12.46 -32.42
N ALA A 159 24.23 13.70 -31.94
CA ALA A 159 24.14 14.89 -32.79
C ALA A 159 25.48 15.67 -32.85
N PHE A 160 26.57 15.01 -33.23
CA PHE A 160 27.76 15.69 -33.72
C PHE A 160 28.27 15.00 -34.99
N THR A 161 27.78 15.44 -36.14
CA THR A 161 28.43 15.19 -37.43
C THR A 161 29.48 16.28 -37.65
N PRO A 162 30.79 15.98 -37.67
CA PRO A 162 31.79 16.93 -38.13
C PRO A 162 31.55 17.18 -39.63
N GLN A 163 31.13 18.40 -39.97
CA GLN A 163 31.14 18.85 -41.35
C GLN A 163 32.58 18.89 -41.86
N GLU A 164 32.74 18.35 -43.06
CA GLU A 164 33.93 18.35 -43.89
C GLU A 164 34.62 19.72 -43.91
N ILE A 165 35.91 19.75 -43.60
CA ILE A 165 36.81 20.78 -44.14
C ILE A 165 37.70 20.07 -45.15
N SER A 166 37.19 20.04 -46.39
CA SER A 166 38.01 19.92 -47.58
C SER A 166 38.51 21.31 -47.96
N ASP A 167 39.77 21.36 -48.39
CA ASP A 167 40.40 22.37 -49.25
C ASP A 167 40.79 23.73 -48.64
N LYS A 168 42.07 23.84 -48.23
CA LYS A 168 43.16 24.39 -49.08
C LYS A 168 44.51 24.34 -48.39
#